data_AF-A0A1A9WV59-F1
#
_entry.id   AF-A0A1A9WV59-F1
#
_cell.length_a   1.000
_cell.length_b   1.000
_cell.length_c   1.000
_cell.angle_alpha   90.00
_cell.angle_beta   90.00
_cell.angle_gamma   90.00
#
_symmetry.space_group_name_H-M   'P 1'
#
loop_
_entity.id
_entity.type
_entity.pdbx_description
1 polymer ?
#
loop_
_entity_poly.entity_id
_entity_poly.type
_entity_poly.pdbx_seq_one_letter_code
_entity_poly.pdbx_strand_id
1 'polypeptide(L)'
;MVLPAVNVWSGLMEVIRRDWMFKLVGEDTFYIDQIRCIIRVDPAPGFKYEYSLFIDGKPHDQYTEEQTKQYRLWLTTIDNVEYRIMLELDTLNLYINDVLRQETAEFVDGGTDTVIQENGIEFVLQARSSGNKLSGIIHTLLANHVEIPEAKIQEIMQEPCSILST
;
A
#
# COMPACT_ATOMS: atom_id res chain seq x y z
N MET A 1 -24.52 -24.36 4.31
CA MET A 1 -23.78 -23.72 3.21
C MET A 1 -22.51 -23.17 3.83
N VAL A 2 -21.36 -23.69 3.44
CA VAL A 2 -20.04 -23.31 3.98
C VAL A 2 -19.41 -22.37 2.96
N LEU A 3 -18.79 -21.27 3.38
CA LEU A 3 -18.03 -20.45 2.45
C LEU A 3 -16.75 -21.22 2.04
N PRO A 4 -16.39 -21.19 0.76
CA PRO A 4 -15.04 -21.52 0.35
C PRO A 4 -14.07 -20.50 0.94
N ALA A 5 -12.81 -20.91 1.15
CA ALA A 5 -11.83 -20.23 1.97
C ALA A 5 -11.78 -18.70 1.79
N VAL A 6 -11.63 -17.97 2.90
CA VAL A 6 -11.34 -16.53 2.86
C VAL A 6 -9.83 -16.34 2.88
N ASN A 7 -9.32 -15.78 1.79
CA ASN A 7 -7.93 -15.38 1.67
C ASN A 7 -7.83 -13.86 1.67
N VAL A 8 -6.97 -13.31 2.52
CA VAL A 8 -6.66 -11.87 2.58
C VAL A 8 -5.23 -11.67 2.11
N TRP A 9 -5.07 -10.77 1.15
CA TRP A 9 -3.79 -10.42 0.57
C TRP A 9 -3.43 -8.98 0.93
N SER A 10 -2.14 -8.71 1.14
CA SER A 10 -1.60 -7.35 1.29
C SER A 10 -0.50 -7.20 0.23
N GLY A 11 -0.83 -6.47 -0.84
CA GLY A 11 -0.03 -6.49 -2.06
C GLY A 11 0.07 -7.92 -2.62
N LEU A 12 1.29 -8.42 -2.80
CA LEU A 12 1.55 -9.76 -3.33
C LEU A 12 1.61 -10.87 -2.26
N MET A 13 1.44 -10.54 -0.98
CA MET A 13 1.58 -11.50 0.12
C MET A 13 0.23 -11.96 0.65
N GLU A 14 0.02 -13.28 0.73
CA GLU A 14 -1.11 -13.86 1.46
C GLU A 14 -0.87 -13.65 2.95
N VAL A 15 -1.73 -12.86 3.60
CA VAL A 15 -1.60 -12.56 5.01
C VAL A 15 -2.50 -13.46 5.84
N ILE A 16 -3.64 -13.89 5.27
CA ILE A 16 -4.56 -14.80 5.92
C ILE A 16 -5.12 -15.78 4.91
N ARG A 17 -5.17 -17.03 5.35
CA ARG A 17 -5.98 -18.07 4.75
C ARG A 17 -6.82 -18.73 5.82
N ARG A 18 -8.14 -18.67 5.65
CA ARG A 18 -9.10 -19.39 6.50
C ARG A 18 -9.91 -20.33 5.65
N ASP A 19 -9.59 -21.61 5.76
CA ASP A 19 -10.26 -22.67 5.01
C ASP A 19 -11.70 -22.93 5.51
N TRP A 20 -12.08 -22.44 6.71
CA TRP A 20 -13.38 -22.73 7.33
C TRP A 20 -13.94 -21.54 8.13
N MET A 21 -15.09 -21.03 7.72
CA MET A 21 -15.91 -20.11 8.52
C MET A 21 -17.18 -20.82 9.00
N PHE A 22 -17.36 -20.94 10.32
CA PHE A 22 -18.48 -21.65 10.96
C PHE A 22 -19.84 -20.94 10.81
N LYS A 23 -19.86 -19.68 10.39
CA LYS A 23 -21.08 -18.89 10.16
C LYS A 23 -20.96 -18.09 8.86
N LEU A 24 -22.04 -18.11 8.09
CA LEU A 24 -22.16 -17.46 6.78
C LEU A 24 -22.33 -15.93 6.89
N VAL A 25 -22.80 -15.45 8.04
CA VAL A 25 -23.04 -14.05 8.37
C VAL A 25 -22.46 -13.78 9.75
N GLY A 26 -21.84 -12.62 9.90
CA GLY A 26 -21.22 -12.19 11.14
C GLY A 26 -19.86 -11.56 10.91
N GLU A 27 -19.11 -11.43 11.99
CA GLU A 27 -17.79 -10.82 11.99
C GLU A 27 -16.75 -11.83 12.42
N ASP A 28 -15.57 -11.74 11.81
CA ASP A 28 -14.41 -12.51 12.17
C ASP A 28 -13.23 -11.55 12.37
N THR A 29 -12.63 -11.60 13.55
CA THR A 29 -11.50 -10.75 13.92
C THR A 29 -10.20 -11.51 13.73
N PHE A 30 -9.22 -10.82 13.17
CA PHE A 30 -7.86 -11.30 13.05
C PHE A 30 -6.88 -10.14 13.24
N TYR A 31 -5.60 -10.47 13.26
CA TYR A 31 -4.54 -9.50 13.44
C TYR A 31 -3.51 -9.69 12.33
N ILE A 32 -3.12 -8.59 11.70
CA ILE A 32 -1.94 -8.51 10.84
C ILE A 32 -0.91 -7.75 11.65
N ASP A 33 0.15 -8.43 12.06
CA ASP A 33 1.06 -7.96 13.11
C ASP A 33 0.29 -7.54 14.38
N GLN A 34 0.30 -6.25 14.73
CA GLN A 34 -0.44 -5.69 15.87
C GLN A 34 -1.73 -4.95 15.46
N ILE A 35 -2.03 -4.90 14.16
CA ILE A 35 -3.20 -4.20 13.63
C ILE A 35 -4.41 -5.13 13.68
N ARG A 36 -5.47 -4.68 14.36
CA ARG A 36 -6.73 -5.41 14.43
C ARG A 36 -7.49 -5.25 13.12
N CYS A 37 -7.87 -6.37 12.52
CA CYS A 37 -8.69 -6.39 11.32
C CYS A 37 -9.97 -7.21 11.55
N ILE A 38 -11.05 -6.82 10.89
CA ILE A 38 -12.35 -7.49 10.98
C ILE A 38 -12.88 -7.70 9.57
N ILE A 39 -13.13 -8.95 9.19
CA ILE A 39 -13.97 -9.25 8.03
C ILE A 39 -15.39 -9.42 8.52
N ARG A 40 -16.29 -8.64 7.94
CA ARG A 40 -17.73 -8.70 8.17
C ARG A 40 -18.41 -9.21 6.91
N VAL A 41 -19.30 -10.18 7.09
CA VAL A 41 -20.15 -10.72 6.03
C VAL A 41 -21.60 -10.42 6.35
N ASP A 42 -22.24 -9.60 5.53
CA ASP A 42 -23.65 -9.21 5.65
C ASP A 42 -24.50 -9.90 4.57
N PRO A 43 -25.74 -10.29 4.89
CA PRO A 43 -26.66 -10.80 3.88
C PRO A 43 -27.14 -9.66 2.96
N ALA A 44 -27.13 -9.91 1.65
CA ALA A 44 -27.63 -8.99 0.63
C ALA A 44 -28.82 -9.60 -0.14
N PRO A 45 -29.70 -8.77 -0.75
CA PRO A 45 -30.85 -9.25 -1.51
C PRO A 45 -30.47 -10.26 -2.61
N GLY A 46 -31.34 -11.26 -2.80
CA GLY A 46 -31.15 -12.28 -3.85
C GLY A 46 -30.17 -13.39 -3.48
N PHE A 47 -30.10 -13.77 -2.19
CA PHE A 47 -29.19 -14.82 -1.67
C PHE A 47 -27.71 -14.50 -1.94
N LYS A 48 -27.35 -13.22 -1.84
CA LYS A 48 -25.98 -12.72 -1.98
C LYS A 48 -25.40 -12.35 -0.62
N TYR A 49 -24.10 -12.11 -0.61
CA TYR A 49 -23.36 -11.65 0.57
C TYR A 49 -22.50 -10.46 0.20
N GLU A 50 -22.43 -9.49 1.09
CA GLU A 50 -21.53 -8.36 1.02
C GLU A 50 -20.40 -8.56 2.04
N TYR A 51 -19.18 -8.24 1.62
CA TYR A 51 -17.99 -8.36 2.44
C TYR A 51 -17.46 -6.98 2.72
N SER A 52 -17.21 -6.69 3.99
CA SER A 52 -16.56 -5.46 4.45
C SER A 52 -15.32 -5.82 5.24
N LEU A 53 -14.20 -5.21 4.92
CA LEU A 53 -12.98 -5.29 5.71
C LEU A 53 -12.84 -4.00 6.53
N PHE A 54 -12.59 -4.15 7.82
CA PHE A 54 -12.21 -3.07 8.71
C PHE A 54 -10.77 -3.27 9.17
N ILE A 55 -9.98 -2.21 9.17
CA ILE A 55 -8.58 -2.19 9.60
C ILE A 55 -8.46 -1.11 10.67
N ASP A 56 -8.05 -1.51 11.87
CA ASP A 56 -7.99 -0.67 13.07
C ASP A 56 -9.28 0.13 13.33
N GLY A 57 -10.43 -0.55 13.15
CA GLY A 57 -11.76 0.04 13.34
C GLY A 57 -12.26 0.93 12.20
N LYS A 58 -11.48 1.11 11.12
CA LYS A 58 -11.87 1.91 9.95
C LYS A 58 -12.26 1.01 8.78
N PRO A 59 -13.30 1.35 7.98
CA PRO A 59 -13.57 0.68 6.72
C PRO A 59 -12.33 0.70 5.81
N HIS A 60 -12.10 -0.38 5.07
CA HIS A 60 -10.96 -0.54 4.16
C HIS A 60 -10.74 0.67 3.23
N ASP A 61 -11.80 1.19 2.62
CA ASP A 61 -11.70 2.32 1.69
C ASP A 61 -11.23 3.60 2.40
N GLN A 62 -11.77 3.84 3.60
CA GLN A 62 -11.32 4.97 4.43
C GLN A 62 -9.86 4.80 4.84
N TYR A 63 -9.47 3.61 5.30
CA TYR A 63 -8.08 3.32 5.66
C TYR A 63 -7.14 3.56 4.47
N THR A 64 -7.49 3.05 3.30
CA THR A 64 -6.71 3.20 2.06
C THR A 64 -6.57 4.66 1.63
N GLU A 65 -7.63 5.46 1.77
CA GLU A 65 -7.59 6.91 1.50
C GLU A 65 -6.63 7.63 2.46
N GLU A 66 -6.66 7.28 3.75
CA GLU A 66 -5.75 7.84 4.75
C GLU A 66 -4.28 7.46 4.45
N GLN A 67 -4.02 6.20 4.07
CA GLN A 67 -2.67 5.78 3.66
C GLN A 67 -2.18 6.58 2.45
N THR A 68 -3.05 6.89 1.50
CA THR A 68 -2.71 7.72 0.32
C THR A 68 -2.42 9.18 0.70
N LYS A 69 -2.85 9.66 1.86
CA LYS A 69 -2.50 11.00 2.37
C LYS A 69 -1.20 11.00 3.16
N GLN A 70 -0.84 9.87 3.76
CA GLN A 70 0.35 9.72 4.59
C GLN A 70 1.58 9.25 3.81
N TYR A 71 1.39 8.48 2.73
CA TYR A 71 2.47 7.83 2.02
C TYR A 71 2.45 8.10 0.52
N ARG A 72 3.64 8.05 -0.08
CA ARG A 72 3.83 7.86 -1.53
C ARG A 72 4.54 6.53 -1.72
N LEU A 73 4.17 5.81 -2.78
CA LEU A 73 4.64 4.45 -3.04
C LEU A 73 5.08 4.33 -4.49
N TRP A 74 6.22 3.69 -4.72
CA TRP A 74 6.69 3.29 -6.03
C TRP A 74 7.04 1.81 -5.99
N LEU A 75 6.53 1.08 -6.98
CA LEU A 75 6.81 -0.33 -7.18
C LEU A 75 7.47 -0.49 -8.54
N THR A 76 8.63 -1.14 -8.60
CA THR A 76 9.32 -1.39 -9.87
C THR A 76 10.11 -2.69 -9.81
N THR A 77 10.41 -3.25 -10.97
CA THR A 77 11.29 -4.41 -11.10
C THR A 77 12.45 -4.03 -12.01
N ILE A 78 13.68 -4.10 -11.49
CA ILE A 78 14.90 -3.79 -12.23
C ILE A 78 15.84 -4.98 -12.08
N ASP A 79 16.37 -5.48 -13.20
CA ASP A 79 17.25 -6.67 -13.23
C ASP A 79 16.67 -7.89 -12.47
N ASN A 80 15.36 -8.10 -12.62
CA ASN A 80 14.62 -9.19 -11.99
C ASN A 80 14.60 -9.13 -10.44
N VAL A 81 14.88 -7.95 -9.87
CA VAL A 81 14.73 -7.64 -8.45
C VAL A 81 13.57 -6.67 -8.29
N GLU A 82 12.65 -7.00 -7.38
CA GLU A 82 11.53 -6.14 -7.02
C GLU A 82 11.97 -5.09 -6.00
N TYR A 83 11.53 -3.86 -6.23
CA TYR A 83 11.77 -2.73 -5.35
C TYR A 83 10.45 -2.11 -4.92
N ARG A 84 10.31 -1.97 -3.61
CA ARG A 84 9.27 -1.20 -2.96
C ARG A 84 9.89 0.04 -2.32
N ILE A 85 9.62 1.20 -2.90
CA ILE A 85 10.10 2.49 -2.38
C ILE A 85 8.91 3.24 -1.78
N MET A 86 9.00 3.61 -0.50
CA MET A 86 7.92 4.27 0.21
C MET A 86 8.42 5.53 0.90
N LEU A 87 7.72 6.65 0.71
CA LEU A 87 7.98 7.91 1.40
C LEU A 87 6.84 8.19 2.39
N GLU A 88 7.16 8.36 3.67
CA GLU A 88 6.25 8.86 4.69
C GLU A 88 6.26 10.39 4.66
N LEU A 89 5.14 11.03 4.35
CA LEU A 89 5.08 12.45 4.02
C LEU A 89 5.24 13.39 5.22
N ASP A 90 4.90 12.95 6.43
CA ASP A 90 4.98 13.78 7.63
C ASP A 90 6.42 13.86 8.16
N THR A 91 7.10 12.72 8.22
CA THR A 91 8.48 12.60 8.72
C THR A 91 9.52 12.78 7.61
N LEU A 92 9.11 12.66 6.35
CA LEU A 92 9.97 12.53 5.17
C LEU A 92 10.90 11.31 5.22
N ASN A 93 10.55 10.30 6.02
CA ASN A 93 11.28 9.04 6.06
C ASN A 93 11.10 8.28 4.73
N LEU A 94 12.23 7.90 4.14
CA LEU A 94 12.27 7.09 2.93
C LEU A 94 12.63 5.64 3.26
N TYR A 95 11.89 4.71 2.70
CA TYR A 95 12.11 3.28 2.86
C TYR A 95 12.34 2.63 1.50
N ILE A 96 13.28 1.70 1.42
CA ILE A 96 13.43 0.79 0.28
C ILE A 96 13.38 -0.63 0.82
N ASN A 97 12.44 -1.43 0.32
CA ASN A 97 12.16 -2.79 0.76
C ASN A 97 12.00 -2.87 2.29
N ASP A 98 11.18 -1.95 2.82
CA ASP A 98 10.83 -1.81 4.24
C ASP A 98 12.02 -1.44 5.18
N VAL A 99 13.18 -1.11 4.61
CA VAL A 99 14.36 -0.63 5.35
C VAL A 99 14.45 0.90 5.25
N LEU A 100 14.48 1.56 6.42
CA LEU A 100 14.65 3.01 6.54
C LEU A 100 16.01 3.45 5.97
N ARG A 101 15.97 4.49 5.15
CA ARG A 101 17.12 5.15 4.53
C ARG A 101 17.50 6.42 5.31
N GLN A 102 18.80 6.69 5.41
CA GLN A 102 19.37 7.76 6.24
C GLN A 102 20.09 8.84 5.43
N GLU A 103 20.04 8.71 4.10
CA GLU A 103 20.62 9.62 3.15
C GLU A 103 20.04 11.03 3.32
N THR A 104 20.90 12.04 3.23
CA THR A 104 20.52 13.43 3.44
C THR A 104 20.03 14.03 2.13
N ALA A 105 18.95 14.79 2.20
CA ALA A 105 18.45 15.57 1.08
C ALA A 105 19.38 16.76 0.78
N GLU A 106 19.80 16.90 -0.47
CA GLU A 106 20.56 18.04 -0.96
C GLU A 106 19.63 19.10 -1.55
N PHE A 107 19.87 20.37 -1.20
CA PHE A 107 19.10 21.48 -1.77
C PHE A 107 19.55 21.75 -3.20
N VAL A 108 18.57 21.79 -4.11
CA VAL A 108 18.74 22.07 -5.53
C VAL A 108 17.78 23.19 -5.94
N ASP A 109 17.89 23.66 -7.18
CA ASP A 109 16.94 24.66 -7.68
C ASP A 109 15.50 24.09 -7.71
N GLY A 110 14.59 24.78 -7.03
CA GLY A 110 13.18 24.38 -6.95
C GLY A 110 12.83 23.29 -5.92
N GLY A 111 13.79 22.80 -5.11
CA GLY A 111 13.49 21.85 -4.03
C GLY A 111 14.70 21.06 -3.51
N THR A 112 14.53 19.75 -3.34
CA THR A 112 15.59 18.87 -2.82
C THR A 112 15.69 17.56 -3.58
N ASP A 113 16.90 17.00 -3.65
CA ASP A 113 17.18 15.66 -4.16
C ASP A 113 17.75 14.78 -3.05
N THR A 114 17.22 13.57 -2.89
CA THR A 114 17.81 12.54 -2.02
C THR A 114 18.27 11.39 -2.90
N VAL A 115 19.58 11.15 -2.93
CA VAL A 115 20.20 10.11 -3.77
C VAL A 115 20.49 8.89 -2.90
N ILE A 116 20.04 7.71 -3.35
CA ILE A 116 20.22 6.42 -2.67
C ILE A 116 20.82 5.43 -3.67
N GLN A 117 21.79 4.66 -3.22
CA GLN A 117 22.42 3.60 -4.01
C GLN A 117 22.00 2.24 -3.45
N GLU A 118 21.36 1.40 -4.27
CA GLU A 118 20.91 0.06 -3.87
C GLU A 118 21.19 -0.93 -5.01
N ASN A 119 21.97 -1.97 -4.74
CA ASN A 119 22.34 -3.00 -5.73
C ASN A 119 22.90 -2.45 -7.06
N GLY A 120 23.62 -1.32 -7.01
CA GLY A 120 24.19 -0.67 -8.20
C GLY A 120 23.19 0.17 -9.01
N ILE A 121 21.97 0.37 -8.50
CA ILE A 121 20.96 1.26 -9.05
C ILE A 121 20.98 2.55 -8.24
N GLU A 122 21.01 3.68 -8.95
CA GLU A 122 20.81 4.99 -8.37
C GLU A 122 19.33 5.33 -8.33
N PHE A 123 18.77 5.44 -7.14
CA PHE A 123 17.45 6.01 -6.91
C PHE A 123 17.59 7.47 -6.51
N VAL A 124 16.81 8.35 -7.15
CA VAL A 124 16.76 9.78 -6.81
C VAL A 124 15.32 10.16 -6.47
N LEU A 125 15.09 10.51 -5.22
CA LEU A 125 13.84 11.12 -4.79
C LEU A 125 13.94 12.63 -4.96
N GLN A 126 13.14 13.17 -5.87
CA GLN A 126 13.03 14.60 -6.12
C GLN A 126 11.79 15.13 -5.43
N ALA A 127 11.98 16.11 -4.54
CA ALA A 127 10.89 16.92 -4.00
C ALA A 127 10.95 18.28 -4.68
N ARG A 128 9.86 18.69 -5.33
CA ARG A 128 9.77 19.97 -6.05
C ARG A 128 8.52 20.73 -5.65
N SER A 129 8.64 22.04 -5.49
CA SER A 129 7.46 22.90 -5.35
C SER A 129 6.65 22.88 -6.63
N SER A 130 5.35 22.61 -6.54
CA SER A 130 4.46 22.65 -7.70
C SER A 130 4.20 24.07 -8.24
N GLY A 131 4.63 25.11 -7.50
CA GLY A 131 4.28 26.50 -7.77
C GLY A 131 2.80 26.84 -7.51
N ASN A 132 1.98 25.85 -7.16
CA ASN A 132 0.56 25.98 -6.87
C ASN A 132 0.31 25.70 -5.38
N LYS A 133 -0.26 26.69 -4.69
CA LYS A 133 -0.57 26.62 -3.25
C LYS A 133 -1.46 25.42 -2.87
N LEU A 134 -2.28 24.91 -3.80
CA LEU A 134 -3.19 23.79 -3.53
C LEU A 134 -2.53 22.42 -3.66
N SER A 135 -1.56 22.24 -4.54
CA SER A 135 -0.93 20.92 -4.78
C SER A 135 0.37 20.71 -4.00
N GLY A 136 0.97 21.75 -3.44
CA GLY A 136 2.08 21.64 -2.50
C GLY A 136 3.37 21.11 -3.15
N ILE A 137 4.03 20.16 -2.47
CA ILE A 137 5.28 19.53 -2.92
C ILE A 137 4.94 18.28 -3.73
N ILE A 138 5.50 18.20 -4.94
CA ILE A 138 5.44 17.02 -5.80
C ILE A 138 6.67 16.18 -5.52
N HIS A 139 6.46 14.87 -5.36
CA HIS A 139 7.51 13.89 -5.18
C HIS A 139 7.61 13.04 -6.43
N THR A 140 8.81 12.92 -6.99
CA THR A 140 9.10 12.12 -8.18
C THR A 140 10.26 11.19 -7.85
N LEU A 141 10.15 9.92 -8.23
CA LEU A 141 11.22 8.95 -8.05
C LEU A 141 11.84 8.61 -9.40
N LEU A 142 13.16 8.69 -9.49
CA LEU A 142 13.94 8.24 -10.64
C LEU A 142 14.75 7.00 -10.25
N ALA A 143 14.88 6.03 -11.16
CA ALA A 143 15.90 4.99 -11.12
C ALA A 143 16.80 5.11 -12.35
N ASN A 144 18.10 5.27 -12.15
CA ASN A 144 19.08 5.49 -13.22
C ASN A 144 18.60 6.57 -14.22
N HIS A 145 18.10 7.70 -13.69
CA HIS A 145 17.58 8.84 -14.45
C HIS A 145 16.24 8.60 -15.20
N VAL A 146 15.61 7.44 -15.02
CA VAL A 146 14.29 7.13 -15.60
C VAL A 146 13.23 7.23 -14.51
N GLU A 147 12.17 7.99 -14.78
CA GLU A 147 11.07 8.15 -13.84
C GLU A 147 10.32 6.84 -13.60
N ILE A 148 10.09 6.53 -12.32
CA ILE A 148 9.24 5.45 -11.88
C ILE A 148 7.85 6.04 -11.60
N PRO A 149 6.79 5.55 -12.26
CA PRO A 149 5.43 5.98 -11.96
C PRO A 149 5.06 5.69 -10.50
N GLU A 150 4.43 6.67 -9.85
CA GLU A 150 3.86 6.46 -8.52
C GLU A 150 2.77 5.38 -8.60
N ALA A 151 2.87 4.41 -7.71
CA ALA A 151 1.89 3.35 -7.58
C ALA A 151 0.68 3.87 -6.78
N LYS A 152 -0.52 3.61 -7.29
CA LYS A 152 -1.75 4.00 -6.60
C LYS A 152 -2.05 2.99 -5.50
N ILE A 153 -1.85 3.40 -4.25
CA ILE A 153 -2.13 2.58 -3.07
C ILE A 153 -3.57 2.04 -3.12
N GLN A 154 -4.52 2.84 -3.59
CA GLN A 154 -5.91 2.41 -3.81
C GLN A 154 -6.02 1.21 -4.76
N GLU A 155 -5.31 1.22 -5.89
CA GLU A 155 -5.38 0.12 -6.86
C GLU A 155 -4.70 -1.14 -6.31
N ILE A 156 -3.57 -0.98 -5.60
CA ILE A 156 -2.85 -2.12 -4.97
C ILE A 156 -3.70 -2.77 -3.87
N MET A 157 -4.37 -1.95 -3.05
CA MET A 157 -5.21 -2.46 -1.97
C MET A 157 -6.57 -2.97 -2.46
N GLN A 158 -6.97 -2.62 -3.68
CA GLN A 158 -8.18 -3.12 -4.33
C GLN A 158 -7.93 -4.36 -5.20
N GLU A 159 -6.68 -4.82 -5.35
CA GLU A 159 -6.43 -6.10 -6.03
C GLU A 159 -7.26 -7.19 -5.34
N PRO A 160 -8.07 -7.94 -6.10
CA PRO A 160 -9.11 -8.75 -5.53
C PRO A 160 -8.51 -9.79 -4.59
N CYS A 161 -8.90 -9.73 -3.32
CA CYS A 161 -8.99 -10.91 -2.48
C CYS A 161 -9.88 -11.89 -3.24
N SER A 162 -9.25 -12.75 -4.02
CA SER A 162 -9.92 -13.72 -4.86
C SER A 162 -10.49 -14.76 -3.92
N ILE A 163 -11.75 -14.58 -3.51
CA ILE A 163 -12.52 -15.63 -2.85
C ILE A 163 -12.78 -16.67 -3.95
N LEU A 164 -11.84 -17.61 -4.10
CA LEU A 164 -12.00 -18.74 -4.99
C LEU A 164 -13.07 -19.64 -4.42
N SER A 165 -14.29 -19.52 -4.91
CA SER A 165 -15.30 -20.54 -4.68
C SER A 165 -14.97 -21.79 -5.49
N THR A 166 -14.66 -22.88 -4.79
CA THR A 166 -14.58 -24.23 -5.37
C THR A 166 -15.94 -24.90 -5.30
#